data_AF-U7Q8Y0-F1
#
_entry.id   AF-U7Q8Y0-F1
#
_cell.length_a   1.000
_cell.length_b   1.000
_cell.length_c   1.000
_cell.angle_alpha   90.00
_cell.angle_beta   90.00
_cell.angle_gamma   90.00
#
_symmetry.space_group_name_H-M   'P 1'
#
loop_
_entity.id
_entity.type
_entity.pdbx_description
1 polymer ?
#
loop_
_entity_poly.entity_id
_entity_poly.type
_entity_poly.pdbx_seq_one_letter_code
_entity_poly.pdbx_strand_id
1 'polypeptide(L)'
;MTIAVERPQLQRGWFDVLDDWLKRDRFVFVGWSGILLFPCAYLALGAWLTGTTFVTSWYTHGLASSYLEGCNFLTAAVSTPANSLGHSLLFLWGPEAQWD
;
A
#
# COMPACT_ATOMS: atom_id res chain seq x y z
N MET A 1 -22.09 -44.82 27.79
CA MET A 1 -21.59 -43.78 28.72
C MET A 1 -20.70 -42.82 27.93
N THR A 2 -21.34 -41.83 27.31
CA THR A 2 -20.69 -40.75 26.57
C THR A 2 -20.43 -39.62 27.54
N ILE A 3 -19.17 -39.44 27.94
CA ILE A 3 -18.75 -38.29 28.75
C ILE A 3 -18.83 -37.05 27.87
N ALA A 4 -19.80 -36.18 28.15
CA ALA A 4 -19.80 -34.82 27.66
C ALA A 4 -18.64 -34.10 28.35
N VAL A 5 -17.51 -33.99 27.64
CA VAL A 5 -16.46 -33.06 28.02
C VAL A 5 -17.02 -31.67 27.77
N GLU A 6 -17.58 -31.06 28.80
CA GLU A 6 -17.90 -29.63 28.80
C GLU A 6 -16.58 -28.90 28.58
N ARG A 7 -16.36 -28.41 27.35
CA ARG A 7 -15.30 -27.45 27.09
C ARG A 7 -15.61 -26.24 27.98
N PRO A 8 -14.70 -25.78 28.84
CA PRO A 8 -14.92 -24.55 29.57
C PRO A 8 -15.31 -23.50 28.55
N GLN A 9 -16.38 -22.76 28.81
CA GLN A 9 -16.80 -21.61 28.02
C GLN A 9 -15.62 -20.63 28.04
N LEU A 10 -14.71 -20.79 27.08
CA LEU A 10 -13.61 -19.86 26.86
C LEU A 10 -14.32 -18.53 26.58
N GLN A 11 -14.23 -17.58 27.52
CA GLN A 11 -14.76 -16.24 27.34
C GLN A 11 -14.22 -15.75 25.99
N ARG A 12 -15.11 -15.65 25.00
CA ARG A 12 -14.76 -15.22 23.65
C ARG A 12 -14.15 -13.83 23.76
N GLY A 13 -12.86 -13.73 23.48
CA GLY A 13 -12.14 -12.47 23.55
C GLY A 13 -12.51 -11.59 22.35
N TRP A 14 -12.26 -10.29 22.47
CA TRP A 14 -12.40 -9.37 21.33
C TRP A 14 -11.49 -9.77 20.16
N PHE A 15 -10.33 -10.37 20.46
CA PHE A 15 -9.39 -10.90 19.47
C PHE A 15 -10.01 -12.04 18.65
N ASP A 16 -10.73 -12.97 19.30
CA ASP A 16 -11.42 -14.07 18.61
C ASP A 16 -12.54 -13.54 17.71
N VAL A 17 -13.27 -12.52 18.17
CA VAL A 17 -14.31 -11.84 17.37
C VAL A 17 -13.69 -11.16 16.14
N LEU A 18 -12.53 -10.52 16.29
CA LEU A 18 -11.80 -9.90 15.19
C LEU A 18 -11.24 -10.93 14.21
N ASP A 19 -10.69 -12.05 14.71
CA ASP A 19 -10.19 -13.16 13.90
C ASP A 19 -11.31 -13.78 13.04
N ASP A 20 -12.45 -14.09 13.68
CA ASP A 20 -13.66 -14.60 13.02
C ASP A 20 -14.17 -13.61 11.96
N TRP A 21 -14.13 -12.31 12.26
CA TRP A 21 -14.51 -11.28 11.30
C TRP A 21 -13.54 -11.26 10.11
N LEU A 22 -12.23 -11.15 10.35
CA LEU A 22 -11.19 -11.10 9.31
C LEU A 22 -11.25 -12.30 8.37
N LYS A 23 -11.50 -13.50 8.91
CA LYS A 23 -11.54 -14.76 8.16
C LYS A 23 -12.91 -15.11 7.58
N ARG A 24 -13.92 -14.25 7.75
CA ARG A 24 -15.25 -14.48 7.19
C ARG A 24 -15.21 -14.67 5.68
N ASP A 25 -15.85 -15.74 5.21
CA ASP A 25 -16.03 -16.01 3.79
C ASP A 25 -16.89 -14.92 3.15
N ARG A 26 -16.31 -14.20 2.19
CA ARG A 26 -16.87 -13.03 1.52
C ARG A 26 -16.22 -12.89 0.15
N PHE A 27 -16.81 -12.10 -0.74
CA PHE A 27 -16.33 -11.92 -2.12
C PHE A 27 -14.83 -11.56 -2.22
N VAL A 28 -14.36 -10.63 -1.39
CA VAL A 28 -12.93 -10.34 -1.24
C VAL A 28 -12.49 -10.73 0.17
N PHE A 29 -11.85 -11.89 0.28
CA PHE A 29 -11.27 -12.34 1.55
C PHE A 29 -10.27 -11.31 2.10
N VAL A 30 -10.33 -11.06 3.41
CA VAL A 30 -9.41 -10.13 4.07
C VAL A 30 -8.30 -10.87 4.78
N GLY A 31 -8.63 -11.62 5.83
CA GLY A 31 -7.65 -12.27 6.70
C GLY A 31 -6.69 -11.28 7.38
N TRP A 32 -5.82 -11.78 8.25
CA TRP A 32 -4.81 -10.94 8.90
C TRP A 32 -3.81 -10.34 7.91
N SER A 33 -3.50 -11.06 6.82
CA SER A 33 -2.64 -10.57 5.75
C SER A 33 -3.26 -9.37 5.01
N GLY A 34 -4.58 -9.31 4.88
CA GLY A 34 -5.30 -8.21 4.24
C GLY A 34 -5.07 -6.85 4.90
N ILE A 35 -4.83 -6.84 6.22
CA ILE A 35 -4.55 -5.60 6.96
C ILE A 35 -3.30 -4.90 6.42
N LEU A 36 -2.28 -5.65 6.02
CA LEU A 36 -1.08 -5.11 5.40
C LEU A 36 -1.24 -4.99 3.88
N LEU A 37 -1.81 -6.01 3.24
CA LEU A 37 -1.88 -6.10 1.78
C LEU A 37 -2.73 -4.98 1.16
N PHE A 38 -3.95 -4.74 1.65
CA PHE A 38 -4.85 -3.76 1.03
C PHE A 38 -4.31 -2.35 1.05
N PRO A 39 -3.87 -1.77 2.19
CA PRO A 39 -3.35 -0.41 2.18
C PRO A 39 -2.07 -0.29 1.36
N CYS A 40 -1.13 -1.26 1.46
CA CYS A 40 0.11 -1.20 0.69
C CYS A 40 -0.13 -1.33 -0.82
N ALA A 41 -0.96 -2.27 -1.25
CA ALA A 41 -1.28 -2.47 -2.66
C ALA A 41 -2.06 -1.28 -3.24
N TYR A 42 -3.03 -0.76 -2.48
CA TYR A 42 -3.82 0.39 -2.88
C TYR A 42 -2.95 1.64 -3.04
N LEU A 43 -2.07 1.92 -2.08
CA LEU A 43 -1.15 3.06 -2.15
C LEU A 43 -0.13 2.89 -3.27
N ALA A 44 0.44 1.70 -3.47
CA ALA A 44 1.40 1.46 -4.55
C ALA A 44 0.76 1.66 -5.93
N LEU A 45 -0.44 1.10 -6.15
CA LEU A 45 -1.17 1.26 -7.41
C LEU A 45 -1.61 2.71 -7.60
N GLY A 46 -2.17 3.33 -6.57
CA GLY A 46 -2.60 4.73 -6.59
C GLY A 46 -1.44 5.70 -6.86
N ALA A 47 -0.28 5.47 -6.25
CA ALA A 47 0.92 6.27 -6.47
C ALA A 47 1.44 6.13 -7.91
N TRP A 48 1.44 4.92 -8.47
CA TRP A 48 1.85 4.71 -9.87
C TRP A 48 0.90 5.41 -10.85
N LEU A 49 -0.42 5.26 -10.65
CA LEU A 49 -1.43 5.94 -11.47
C LEU A 49 -1.32 7.46 -11.36
N THR A 50 -1.18 7.99 -10.14
CA THR A 50 -1.05 9.43 -9.90
C THR A 50 0.23 9.97 -10.54
N GLY A 51 1.35 9.26 -10.37
CA GLY A 51 2.65 9.66 -10.89
C GLY A 51 2.68 9.67 -12.42
N THR A 52 2.27 8.58 -13.06
CA THR A 52 2.20 8.49 -14.54
C THR A 52 1.20 9.49 -15.14
N THR A 53 0.20 9.94 -14.38
CA THR A 53 -0.77 10.91 -14.88
C THR A 53 -0.32 12.36 -14.72
N PHE A 54 0.30 12.71 -13.59
CA PHE A 54 0.48 14.11 -13.22
C PHE A 54 1.92 14.52 -12.84
N VAL A 55 2.83 13.58 -12.58
CA VAL A 55 4.14 13.90 -11.96
C VAL A 55 5.26 13.89 -12.99
N THR A 56 6.05 14.96 -12.98
CA THR A 56 7.20 15.16 -13.86
C THR A 56 8.47 14.47 -13.35
N SER A 57 9.36 14.12 -14.27
CA SER A 57 10.75 13.70 -13.98
C SER A 57 11.77 14.76 -14.39
N TRP A 58 11.34 16.01 -14.58
CA TRP A 58 12.21 17.10 -15.02
C TRP A 58 13.36 17.38 -14.05
N TYR A 59 13.10 17.38 -12.75
CA TYR A 59 14.11 17.69 -11.73
C TYR A 59 15.02 16.53 -11.37
N THR A 60 14.65 15.30 -11.74
CA THR A 60 15.44 14.10 -11.44
C THR A 60 16.21 13.58 -12.65
N HIS A 61 15.60 13.60 -13.84
CA HIS A 61 16.17 13.06 -15.08
C HIS A 61 16.15 14.02 -16.27
N GLY A 62 15.52 15.20 -16.15
CA GLY A 62 15.34 16.11 -17.29
C GLY A 62 14.38 15.57 -18.36
N LEU A 63 13.42 14.73 -17.96
CA LEU A 63 12.47 14.06 -18.84
C LEU A 63 11.02 14.44 -18.51
N ALA A 64 10.19 14.56 -19.54
CA ALA A 64 8.74 14.48 -19.40
C ALA A 64 8.34 13.02 -19.16
N SER A 65 7.50 12.76 -18.16
CA SER A 65 7.14 11.38 -17.76
C SER A 65 5.66 11.16 -17.47
N SER A 66 4.81 12.17 -17.66
CA SER A 66 3.38 12.08 -17.35
C SER A 66 2.45 12.37 -18.53
N TYR A 67 1.21 11.87 -18.44
CA TYR A 67 0.16 12.19 -19.41
C TYR A 67 -0.10 13.71 -19.49
N LEU A 68 -0.02 14.41 -18.37
CA LEU A 68 -0.13 15.87 -18.31
C LEU A 68 0.94 16.58 -19.15
N GLU A 69 2.13 16.00 -19.26
CA GLU A 69 3.24 16.51 -20.07
C GLU A 69 3.23 16.03 -21.52
N GLY A 70 2.25 15.19 -21.90
CA GLY A 70 2.09 14.66 -23.27
C GLY A 70 2.69 13.28 -23.51
N CYS A 71 3.12 12.56 -22.45
CA CYS A 71 3.49 11.15 -22.58
C CYS A 71 2.26 10.28 -22.91
N ASN A 72 2.50 9.06 -23.38
CA ASN A 72 1.45 8.07 -23.62
C ASN A 72 1.68 6.83 -22.74
N PHE A 73 0.82 5.82 -22.82
CA PHE A 73 0.87 4.65 -21.94
C PHE A 73 2.21 3.89 -21.99
N LEU A 74 2.94 3.97 -23.10
CA LEU A 74 4.23 3.31 -23.28
C LEU A 74 5.40 4.13 -22.72
N THR A 75 5.23 5.44 -22.55
CA THR A 75 6.32 6.36 -22.17
C THR A 75 6.13 7.03 -20.81
N ALA A 76 4.92 6.98 -20.24
CA ALA A 76 4.68 7.50 -18.90
C ALA A 76 5.37 6.63 -17.83
N ALA A 77 5.95 7.27 -16.83
CA ALA A 77 6.70 6.58 -15.78
C ALA A 77 6.68 7.34 -14.45
N VAL A 78 6.88 6.61 -13.36
CA VAL A 78 7.30 7.17 -12.07
C VAL A 78 8.80 6.88 -11.92
N SER A 79 9.62 7.88 -12.23
CA SER A 79 11.07 7.70 -12.32
C SER A 79 11.72 7.63 -10.95
N THR A 80 12.93 7.05 -10.90
CA THR A 80 13.74 7.02 -9.68
C THR A 80 14.17 8.43 -9.27
N PRO A 81 14.54 8.66 -8.00
CA PRO A 81 15.11 9.92 -7.55
C PRO A 81 16.44 10.25 -8.26
N ALA A 82 16.87 11.50 -8.17
CA ALA A 82 18.17 11.94 -8.67
C ALA A 82 19.31 11.21 -7.95
N ASN A 83 20.42 10.91 -8.65
CA ASN A 83 21.56 10.18 -8.07
C ASN A 83 22.18 10.88 -6.84
N SER A 84 22.03 12.20 -6.72
CA SER A 84 22.48 12.98 -5.55
C SER A 84 21.75 12.62 -4.25
N LEU A 85 20.56 12.01 -4.34
CA LEU A 85 19.78 11.55 -3.19
C LEU A 85 20.25 10.19 -2.65
N GLY A 86 21.17 9.51 -3.35
CA GLY A 86 21.79 8.26 -2.91
C GLY A 86 20.77 7.17 -2.56
N HIS A 87 20.84 6.67 -1.32
CA HIS A 87 19.94 5.65 -0.79
C HIS A 87 18.95 6.21 0.25
N SER A 88 18.61 7.51 0.16
CA SER A 88 17.61 8.10 1.04
C SER A 88 16.28 7.35 0.91
N LEU A 89 15.62 7.11 2.05
CA LEU A 89 14.27 6.55 2.09
C LEU A 89 13.23 7.53 1.52
N LEU A 90 13.57 8.82 1.47
CA LEU A 90 12.76 9.88 0.86
C LEU A 90 11.32 9.90 1.39
N PHE A 91 11.19 9.86 2.73
CA PHE A 91 9.90 10.03 3.38
C PHE A 91 9.37 11.45 3.15
N LEU A 92 8.05 11.58 3.04
CA LEU A 92 7.39 12.88 2.90
C LEU A 92 7.76 13.86 4.03
N TRP A 93 7.93 13.34 5.24
CA TRP A 93 8.36 14.12 6.42
C TRP A 93 9.88 14.12 6.65
N GLY A 94 10.65 13.59 5.69
CA GLY A 94 12.09 13.57 5.72
C GLY A 94 12.69 14.98 5.53
N PRO A 95 13.99 15.17 5.82
CA PRO A 95 14.66 16.45 5.67
C PRO A 95 14.73 16.94 4.21
N GLU A 96 14.55 16.06 3.22
CA GLU A 96 14.56 16.40 1.80
C GLU A 96 13.25 17.05 1.33
N ALA A 97 12.10 16.54 1.80
CA ALA A 97 10.78 16.98 1.38
C ALA A 97 10.11 17.93 2.40
N GLN A 98 10.33 17.72 3.70
CA GLN A 98 9.82 18.59 4.77
C GLN A 98 8.31 18.85 4.71
N TRP A 99 7.53 17.85 4.27
CA TRP A 99 6.08 17.91 4.02
C TRP A 99 5.63 18.72 2.80
N ASP A 100 6.56 19.15 1.96
CA ASP A 100 6.32 19.69 0.61
C ASP A 100 6.45 18.56 -0.43
#